data_AF-A0A3N5EBT0-F1
#
_entry.id   AF-A0A3N5EBT0-F1
#
_cell.length_a   1.000
_cell.length_b   1.000
_cell.length_c   1.000
_cell.angle_alpha   90.00
_cell.angle_beta   90.00
_cell.angle_gamma   90.00
#
_symmetry.space_group_name_H-M   'P 1'
#
loop_
_entity.id
_entity.type
_entity.pdbx_description
1 polymer ?
#
loop_
_entity_poly.entity_id
_entity_poly.type
_entity_poly.pdbx_seq_one_letter_code
_entity_poly.pdbx_strand_id
1 'polypeptide(L)'
;MATLAAPIDGSMVTDDQVVDVLLASLPGALELTATSSILAPETGFGVLEPTLSGVAPDPERPGDFIVGSEAVDVAIEGPPGTRIWWSRGQSTHETRISADGAAQIRLLEPAEPDANEGNAFSPSVTLVTPAGHAYHASWRIRIYRQPPDLGMDEEVPLIDFAPSVTGRTLPGSTISVNGQPGEVGADGSFSVPVQVGFVPTEVRIVVTDLVGNRTERLITRVWPLDYRQLPWVPIAVLLTVAAAALLFLRQPESRPGRRLTPDDESTFEEIGG
;
A
#
# COMPACT_ATOMS: atom_id res chain seq x y z
N MET A 1 -7.82 6.05 -10.06
CA MET A 1 -7.08 5.37 -11.13
C MET A 1 -6.33 6.46 -11.87
N ALA A 2 -5.00 6.42 -11.88
CA ALA A 2 -4.20 7.45 -12.52
C ALA A 2 -4.14 7.19 -14.02
N THR A 3 -4.33 8.24 -14.81
CA THR A 3 -4.14 8.25 -16.26
C THR A 3 -2.81 8.96 -16.50
N LEU A 4 -1.81 8.26 -17.04
CA LEU A 4 -0.53 8.88 -17.35
C LEU A 4 -0.33 8.92 -18.87
N ALA A 5 -0.07 10.11 -19.40
CA ALA A 5 0.52 10.25 -20.72
C ALA A 5 2.01 9.89 -20.59
N ALA A 6 2.43 8.80 -21.22
CA ALA A 6 3.83 8.45 -21.26
C ALA A 6 4.49 9.27 -22.38
N PRO A 7 5.49 10.12 -22.09
CA PRO A 7 6.22 10.82 -23.14
C PRO A 7 6.95 9.77 -23.99
N ILE A 8 6.66 9.73 -25.29
CA ILE A 8 7.46 8.96 -26.22
C ILE A 8 8.81 9.67 -26.33
N ASP A 9 9.90 8.93 -26.15
CA ASP A 9 11.22 9.43 -26.50
C ASP A 9 11.25 9.62 -28.02
N GLY A 10 11.00 10.85 -28.46
CA GLY A 10 11.01 11.28 -29.85
C GLY A 10 12.41 11.29 -30.46
N SER A 11 13.25 10.32 -30.08
CA SER A 11 14.44 9.99 -30.84
C SER A 11 13.96 9.56 -32.23
N MET A 12 14.18 10.46 -33.19
CA MET A 12 14.03 10.18 -34.61
C MET A 12 15.07 9.09 -34.91
N VAL A 13 14.66 7.82 -34.80
CA VAL A 13 15.55 6.69 -35.03
C VAL A 13 16.03 6.81 -36.48
N THR A 14 17.33 7.01 -36.64
CA THR A 14 17.95 7.17 -37.96
C THR A 14 17.72 5.91 -38.78
N ASP A 15 17.33 6.12 -40.04
CA ASP A 15 16.75 5.21 -41.04
C ASP A 15 17.35 3.79 -41.13
N ASP A 16 18.59 3.55 -40.71
CA ASP A 16 19.31 2.28 -40.96
C ASP A 16 19.04 1.15 -39.95
N GLN A 17 18.54 1.41 -38.73
CA GLN A 17 18.38 0.35 -37.71
C GLN A 17 16.93 -0.17 -37.58
N VAL A 18 15.94 0.57 -38.05
CA VAL A 18 14.52 0.18 -37.98
C VAL A 18 14.11 -0.73 -39.13
N VAL A 19 14.74 -0.57 -40.30
CA VAL A 19 14.35 -1.28 -41.52
C VAL A 19 14.57 -2.79 -41.38
N ASP A 20 15.65 -3.24 -40.73
CA ASP A 20 15.92 -4.68 -40.56
C ASP A 20 14.98 -5.36 -39.55
N VAL A 21 14.49 -4.63 -38.54
CA VAL A 21 13.53 -5.19 -37.55
C VAL A 21 12.10 -5.17 -38.09
N LEU A 22 11.71 -4.13 -38.85
CA LEU A 22 10.37 -4.05 -39.43
C LEU A 22 10.13 -5.04 -40.59
N LEU A 23 11.17 -5.37 -41.36
CA LEU A 23 11.04 -6.28 -42.50
C LEU A 23 10.96 -7.76 -42.10
N ALA A 24 11.48 -8.15 -40.94
CA ALA A 24 11.48 -9.54 -40.49
C ALA A 24 10.12 -10.00 -39.90
N SER A 25 9.24 -9.08 -39.50
CA SER A 25 8.00 -9.41 -38.77
C SER A 25 6.69 -9.05 -39.47
N LEU A 26 6.71 -8.41 -40.65
CA LEU A 26 5.48 -8.05 -41.37
C LEU A 26 5.14 -9.10 -42.43
N PRO A 27 4.12 -9.96 -42.22
CA PRO A 27 3.62 -10.83 -43.29
C PRO A 27 2.95 -10.00 -44.40
N GLY A 28 3.74 -9.62 -45.40
CA GLY A 28 3.49 -9.67 -46.85
C GLY A 28 2.08 -9.46 -47.43
N ALA A 29 1.21 -8.62 -46.88
CA ALA A 29 -0.05 -8.25 -47.51
C ALA A 29 -0.04 -6.79 -47.96
N LEU A 30 0.12 -6.58 -49.27
CA LEU A 30 -0.03 -5.28 -49.92
C LEU A 30 -1.52 -4.91 -49.90
N GLU A 31 -1.95 -4.10 -48.93
CA GLU A 31 -3.35 -3.68 -48.77
C GLU A 31 -3.56 -2.35 -49.51
N LEU A 32 -4.49 -2.35 -50.48
CA LEU A 32 -4.90 -1.14 -51.18
C LEU A 32 -5.92 -0.39 -50.32
N THR A 33 -5.49 0.71 -49.70
CA THR A 33 -6.35 1.61 -48.93
C THR A 33 -6.97 2.67 -49.83
N ALA A 34 -8.19 3.12 -49.51
CA ALA A 34 -8.85 4.20 -50.23
C ALA A 34 -8.03 5.51 -50.14
N THR A 35 -7.86 6.20 -51.27
CA THR A 35 -7.09 7.46 -51.37
C THR A 35 -7.55 8.53 -50.37
N SER A 36 -8.85 8.57 -50.03
CA SER A 36 -9.39 9.51 -49.04
C SER A 36 -8.81 9.30 -47.64
N SER A 37 -8.45 8.07 -47.28
CA SER A 37 -7.84 7.76 -45.98
C SER A 37 -6.35 8.12 -45.95
N ILE A 38 -5.67 8.10 -47.10
CA ILE A 38 -4.27 8.53 -47.23
C ILE A 38 -4.16 10.06 -47.14
N LEU A 39 -5.16 10.77 -47.67
CA LEU A 39 -5.20 12.24 -47.71
C LEU A 39 -5.85 12.88 -46.48
N ALA A 40 -6.40 12.08 -45.56
CA ALA A 40 -6.94 12.60 -44.31
C ALA A 40 -5.79 13.17 -43.47
N PRO A 41 -5.87 14.43 -43.02
CA PRO A 41 -4.83 15.00 -42.17
C PRO A 41 -4.73 14.20 -40.87
N GLU A 42 -3.51 13.81 -40.49
CA GLU A 42 -3.30 13.16 -39.21
C GLU A 42 -3.67 14.14 -38.09
N THR A 43 -4.69 13.78 -37.32
CA THR A 43 -5.05 14.51 -36.10
C THR A 43 -3.92 14.34 -35.09
N GLY A 44 -3.44 15.44 -34.49
CA GLY A 44 -2.40 15.40 -33.45
C GLY A 44 -0.97 15.66 -33.92
N PHE A 45 -0.75 16.18 -35.14
CA PHE A 45 0.58 16.56 -35.65
C PHE A 45 1.61 15.41 -35.68
N GLY A 46 1.14 14.16 -35.79
CA GLY A 46 2.01 12.99 -35.77
C GLY A 46 2.61 12.67 -34.39
N VAL A 47 1.97 13.12 -33.30
CA VAL A 47 2.33 12.69 -31.96
C VAL A 47 1.38 11.56 -31.55
N LEU A 48 1.97 10.40 -31.27
CA LEU A 48 1.27 9.30 -30.62
C LEU A 48 1.41 9.48 -29.10
N GLU A 49 0.31 9.53 -28.37
CA GLU A 49 0.33 9.57 -26.89
C GLU A 49 -0.55 8.44 -26.34
N PRO A 50 -0.03 7.19 -26.29
CA PRO A 50 -0.79 6.09 -25.73
C PRO A 50 -0.98 6.36 -24.24
N THR A 51 -2.21 6.20 -23.79
CA THR A 51 -2.58 6.43 -22.41
C THR A 51 -2.61 5.10 -21.67
N LEU A 52 -1.77 4.97 -20.64
CA LEU A 52 -1.74 3.78 -19.80
C LEU A 52 -2.69 3.95 -18.61
N SER A 53 -3.48 2.92 -18.34
CA SER A 53 -4.38 2.82 -17.19
C SER A 53 -4.03 1.61 -16.33
N GLY A 54 -4.16 1.77 -15.01
CA GLY A 54 -3.84 0.72 -14.04
C GLY A 54 -2.36 0.64 -13.65
N VAL A 55 -1.53 1.54 -14.16
CA VAL A 55 -0.12 1.68 -13.79
C VAL A 55 0.10 2.90 -12.89
N ALA A 56 1.18 2.88 -12.11
CA ALA A 56 1.74 4.05 -11.44
C ALA A 56 3.22 4.23 -11.84
N PRO A 57 3.77 5.46 -11.80
CA PRO A 57 5.21 5.66 -11.98
C PRO A 57 6.01 4.93 -10.91
N ASP A 58 7.14 4.32 -11.28
CA ASP A 58 8.06 3.71 -10.32
C ASP A 58 8.85 4.81 -9.57
N PRO A 59 8.69 4.95 -8.23
CA PRO A 59 9.42 5.94 -7.46
C PRO A 59 10.93 5.68 -7.40
N GLU A 60 11.38 4.44 -7.61
CA GLU A 60 12.80 4.07 -7.58
C GLU A 60 13.48 4.27 -8.95
N ARG A 61 12.70 4.28 -10.04
CA ARG A 61 13.20 4.27 -11.42
C ARG A 61 12.38 5.21 -12.31
N PRO A 62 12.77 6.48 -12.44
CA PRO A 62 12.10 7.42 -13.32
C PRO A 62 12.00 6.89 -14.75
N GLY A 63 10.78 6.84 -15.30
CA GLY A 63 10.49 6.32 -16.64
C GLY A 63 9.95 4.89 -16.66
N ASP A 64 10.14 4.13 -15.58
CA ASP A 64 9.51 2.81 -15.41
C ASP A 64 8.10 2.98 -14.79
N PHE A 65 7.27 1.96 -15.01
CA PHE A 65 5.94 1.86 -14.44
C PHE A 65 5.83 0.65 -13.52
N ILE A 66 4.98 0.74 -12.50
CA ILE A 66 4.59 -0.36 -11.65
C ILE A 66 3.10 -0.70 -11.84
N VAL A 67 2.76 -1.98 -11.75
CA VAL A 67 1.38 -2.48 -11.82
C VAL A 67 1.14 -3.52 -10.71
N GLY A 68 -0.03 -3.44 -10.08
CA GLY A 68 -0.48 -4.41 -9.06
C GLY A 68 -1.50 -5.42 -9.59
N SER A 69 -2.15 -5.11 -10.72
CA SER A 69 -3.04 -6.00 -11.45
C SER A 69 -2.31 -6.84 -12.49
N GLU A 70 -2.96 -7.91 -12.93
CA GLU A 70 -2.43 -8.82 -13.98
C GLU A 70 -2.57 -8.24 -15.40
N ALA A 71 -3.09 -7.01 -15.51
CA ALA A 71 -3.36 -6.37 -16.79
C ALA A 71 -3.10 -4.86 -16.71
N VAL A 72 -2.63 -4.32 -17.83
CA VAL A 72 -2.51 -2.89 -18.12
C VAL A 72 -3.37 -2.58 -19.33
N ASP A 73 -4.22 -1.57 -19.23
CA ASP A 73 -5.03 -1.13 -20.36
C ASP A 73 -4.33 0.04 -21.07
N VAL A 74 -4.15 -0.09 -22.38
CA VAL A 74 -3.56 0.93 -23.25
C VAL A 74 -4.66 1.49 -24.13
N ALA A 75 -4.98 2.77 -23.94
CA ALA A 75 -5.87 3.50 -24.82
C ALA A 75 -5.05 4.23 -25.89
N ILE A 76 -5.45 4.05 -27.14
CA ILE A 76 -4.81 4.62 -28.31
C ILE A 76 -5.87 5.33 -29.12
N GLU A 77 -5.62 6.58 -29.47
CA GLU A 77 -6.45 7.35 -30.40
C GLU A 77 -5.70 7.54 -31.72
N GLY A 78 -6.43 7.55 -32.82
CA GLY A 78 -5.85 7.76 -34.14
C GLY A 78 -6.85 7.59 -35.29
N PRO A 79 -6.39 7.73 -36.55
CA PRO A 79 -7.25 7.57 -37.71
C PRO A 79 -7.87 6.17 -37.78
N PRO A 80 -9.17 6.03 -38.13
CA PRO A 80 -9.79 4.74 -38.38
C PRO A 80 -9.02 3.88 -39.38
N GLY A 81 -8.90 2.59 -39.08
CA GLY A 81 -8.15 1.65 -39.92
C GLY A 81 -6.65 1.63 -39.68
N THR A 82 -6.12 2.48 -38.78
CA THR A 82 -4.74 2.35 -38.28
C THR A 82 -4.53 0.94 -37.74
N ARG A 83 -3.51 0.25 -38.25
CA ARG A 83 -3.13 -1.08 -37.78
C ARG A 83 -2.25 -0.94 -36.56
N ILE A 84 -2.47 -1.80 -35.57
CA ILE A 84 -1.72 -1.80 -34.34
C ILE A 84 -1.20 -3.22 -34.12
N TRP A 85 0.12 -3.35 -34.04
CA TRP A 85 0.78 -4.56 -33.56
C TRP A 85 1.29 -4.31 -32.15
N TRP A 86 1.07 -5.26 -31.25
CA TRP A 86 1.68 -5.20 -29.92
C TRP A 86 2.29 -6.53 -29.57
N SER A 87 3.43 -6.46 -28.88
CA SER A 87 4.15 -7.62 -28.42
C SER A 87 3.99 -7.82 -26.91
N ARG A 88 3.94 -9.09 -26.52
CA ARG A 88 4.00 -9.56 -25.14
C ARG A 88 4.91 -10.77 -25.10
N GLY A 89 6.11 -10.60 -24.54
CA GLY A 89 7.15 -11.62 -24.62
C GLY A 89 7.42 -11.98 -26.09
N GLN A 90 7.23 -13.25 -26.45
CA GLN A 90 7.41 -13.73 -27.83
C GLN A 90 6.13 -13.70 -28.68
N SER A 91 4.98 -13.34 -28.12
CA SER A 91 3.71 -13.28 -28.85
C SER A 91 3.49 -11.90 -29.44
N THR A 92 3.12 -11.84 -30.72
CA THR A 92 2.68 -10.61 -31.39
C THR A 92 1.20 -10.72 -31.73
N HIS A 93 0.44 -9.66 -31.47
CA HIS A 93 -0.98 -9.58 -31.75
C HIS A 93 -1.26 -8.37 -32.66
N GLU A 94 -2.34 -8.43 -33.43
CA GLU A 94 -2.78 -7.35 -34.32
C GLU A 94 -4.23 -6.95 -34.02
N THR A 95 -4.51 -5.65 -34.14
CA THR A 95 -5.83 -5.03 -34.04
C THR A 95 -5.83 -3.78 -34.92
N ARG A 96 -6.98 -3.14 -35.03
CA ARG A 96 -7.13 -1.90 -35.77
C ARG A 96 -7.91 -0.87 -34.96
N ILE A 97 -7.60 0.39 -35.17
CA ILE A 97 -8.42 1.50 -34.66
C ILE A 97 -9.78 1.45 -35.36
N SER A 98 -10.83 1.48 -34.56
CA SER A 98 -12.21 1.37 -35.04
C SER A 98 -12.67 2.66 -35.71
N ALA A 99 -13.90 2.66 -36.24
CA ALA A 99 -14.48 3.85 -36.87
C ALA A 99 -14.68 5.03 -35.90
N ASP A 100 -14.70 4.78 -34.59
CA ASP A 100 -14.76 5.80 -33.53
C ASP A 100 -13.43 6.53 -33.28
N GLY A 101 -12.34 6.10 -33.92
CA GLY A 101 -11.01 6.71 -33.76
C GLY A 101 -10.27 6.29 -32.50
N ALA A 102 -10.75 5.26 -31.79
CA ALA A 102 -10.08 4.74 -30.60
C ALA A 102 -9.85 3.22 -30.68
N ALA A 103 -8.85 2.75 -29.96
CA ALA A 103 -8.61 1.35 -29.66
C ALA A 103 -8.22 1.20 -28.18
N GLN A 104 -8.70 0.12 -27.56
CA GLN A 104 -8.25 -0.30 -26.23
C GLN A 104 -7.57 -1.65 -26.35
N ILE A 105 -6.34 -1.73 -25.86
CA ILE A 105 -5.54 -2.95 -25.82
C ILE A 105 -5.35 -3.33 -24.36
N ARG A 106 -5.71 -4.57 -24.02
CA ARG A 106 -5.46 -5.12 -22.69
C ARG A 106 -4.18 -5.95 -22.71
N LEU A 107 -3.11 -5.39 -22.16
CA LEU A 107 -1.82 -6.06 -22.00
C LEU A 107 -1.87 -6.91 -20.72
N LEU A 108 -2.03 -8.22 -20.89
CA LEU A 108 -1.95 -9.16 -19.78
C LEU A 108 -0.49 -9.45 -19.42
N GLU A 109 -0.22 -9.83 -18.18
CA GLU A 109 1.09 -10.36 -17.77
C GLU A 109 1.50 -11.57 -18.64
N PRO A 110 2.79 -11.71 -19.02
CA PRO A 110 3.28 -12.94 -19.66
C PRO A 110 3.11 -14.14 -18.72
N ALA A 111 2.66 -15.29 -19.25
CA ALA A 111 2.48 -16.50 -18.43
C ALA A 111 3.81 -17.01 -17.83
N GLU A 112 4.91 -16.76 -18.54
CA GLU A 112 6.27 -17.04 -18.09
C GLU A 112 7.05 -15.74 -18.21
N PRO A 113 7.42 -15.07 -17.09
CA PRO A 113 8.31 -13.93 -17.14
C PRO A 113 9.68 -14.39 -17.67
N ASP A 114 10.32 -13.56 -18.49
CA ASP A 114 11.70 -13.82 -18.91
C ASP A 114 12.57 -13.92 -17.65
N ALA A 115 13.29 -15.03 -17.51
CA ALA A 115 14.15 -15.30 -16.35
C ALA A 115 15.18 -14.18 -16.11
N ASN A 116 15.52 -13.40 -17.14
CA ASN A 116 16.43 -12.26 -17.05
C ASN A 116 15.75 -10.95 -16.67
N GLU A 117 14.43 -10.81 -16.89
CA GLU A 117 13.69 -9.57 -16.61
C GLU A 117 13.10 -9.54 -15.19
N GLY A 118 13.11 -10.67 -14.48
CA GLY A 118 12.57 -10.79 -13.13
C GLY A 118 11.06 -10.52 -13.12
N ASN A 119 10.59 -9.66 -12.22
CA ASN A 119 9.19 -9.25 -12.15
C ASN A 119 8.88 -8.07 -13.09
N ALA A 120 9.56 -7.93 -14.23
CA ALA A 120 9.30 -6.87 -15.19
C ALA A 120 8.99 -7.46 -16.56
N PHE A 121 8.26 -6.69 -17.37
CA PHE A 121 8.06 -6.99 -18.78
C PHE A 121 8.06 -5.69 -19.58
N SER A 122 8.48 -5.78 -20.85
CA SER A 122 8.66 -4.61 -21.70
C SER A 122 7.68 -4.62 -22.89
N PRO A 123 6.39 -4.29 -22.70
CA PRO A 123 5.45 -4.28 -23.80
C PRO A 123 5.83 -3.20 -24.81
N SER A 124 5.62 -3.51 -26.09
CA SER A 124 5.78 -2.54 -27.17
C SER A 124 4.57 -2.55 -28.08
N VAL A 125 4.26 -1.39 -28.63
CA VAL A 125 3.17 -1.16 -29.57
C VAL A 125 3.74 -0.45 -30.78
N THR A 126 3.46 -1.00 -31.96
CA THR A 126 3.79 -0.40 -33.25
C THR A 126 2.49 -0.12 -33.98
N LEU A 127 2.33 1.10 -34.48
CA LEU A 127 1.14 1.52 -35.20
C LEU A 127 1.54 1.92 -36.62
N VAL A 128 0.71 1.57 -37.59
CA VAL A 128 0.86 2.07 -38.97
C VAL A 128 -0.47 2.68 -39.42
N THR A 129 -0.46 3.97 -39.70
CA THR A 129 -1.65 4.72 -40.11
C THR A 129 -2.00 4.40 -41.57
N PRO A 130 -3.25 4.66 -42.01
CA PRO A 130 -3.62 4.50 -43.41
C PRO A 130 -2.80 5.37 -44.39
N ALA A 131 -2.21 6.46 -43.89
CA ALA A 131 -1.31 7.32 -44.65
C ALA A 131 0.12 6.74 -44.78
N GLY A 132 0.43 5.65 -44.08
CA GLY A 132 1.72 4.96 -44.13
C GLY A 132 2.73 5.42 -43.08
N HIS A 133 2.35 6.28 -42.13
CA HIS A 133 3.23 6.64 -41.03
C HIS A 133 3.29 5.53 -39.99
N ALA A 134 4.49 5.27 -39.47
CA ALA A 134 4.72 4.28 -38.44
C ALA A 134 5.12 4.95 -37.12
N TYR A 135 4.56 4.49 -36.02
CA TYR A 135 4.86 4.94 -34.67
C TYR A 135 5.21 3.75 -33.80
N HIS A 136 6.15 3.93 -32.87
CA HIS A 136 6.56 2.91 -31.92
C HIS A 136 6.57 3.48 -30.50
N ALA A 137 6.00 2.75 -29.57
CA ALA A 137 6.06 3.05 -28.15
C ALA A 137 6.44 1.76 -27.40
N SER A 138 7.33 1.88 -26.42
CA SER A 138 7.68 0.80 -25.53
C SER A 138 7.70 1.31 -24.09
N TRP A 139 7.36 0.43 -23.16
CA TRP A 139 7.37 0.72 -21.74
C TRP A 139 8.11 -0.38 -21.02
N ARG A 140 8.65 -0.06 -19.84
CA ARG A 140 9.12 -1.05 -18.89
C ARG A 140 8.17 -1.08 -17.70
N ILE A 141 7.52 -2.21 -17.50
CA ILE A 141 6.49 -2.36 -16.46
C ILE A 141 6.94 -3.42 -15.46
N ARG A 142 7.08 -3.02 -14.18
CA ARG A 142 7.36 -3.90 -13.05
C ARG A 142 6.06 -4.33 -12.38
N ILE A 143 6.00 -5.60 -12.03
CA ILE A 143 4.86 -6.23 -11.38
C ILE A 143 5.12 -6.21 -9.88
N TYR A 144 4.30 -5.43 -9.17
CA TYR A 144 4.40 -5.24 -7.74
C TYR A 144 3.16 -5.83 -7.08
N ARG A 145 3.26 -7.10 -6.64
CA ARG A 145 2.19 -7.83 -5.93
C ARG A 145 2.44 -7.95 -4.42
N GLN A 146 3.57 -7.45 -3.96
CA GLN A 146 3.95 -7.54 -2.57
C GLN A 146 3.19 -6.46 -1.79
N PRO A 147 2.52 -6.80 -0.68
CA PRO A 147 1.95 -5.80 0.22
C PRO A 147 3.03 -4.81 0.67
N PRO A 148 2.71 -3.51 0.84
CA PRO A 148 3.69 -2.54 1.29
C PRO A 148 4.22 -2.89 2.68
N ASP A 149 5.52 -2.71 2.88
CA ASP A 149 6.13 -2.90 4.20
C ASP A 149 5.56 -1.89 5.20
N LEU A 150 5.29 -2.38 6.41
CA LEU A 150 4.74 -1.59 7.51
C LEU A 150 5.57 -1.76 8.77
N GLY A 151 6.56 -0.87 8.93
CA GLY A 151 7.35 -0.72 10.16
C GLY A 151 6.58 0.12 11.18
N MET A 152 6.51 -0.35 12.41
CA MET A 152 5.96 0.40 13.54
C MET A 152 7.10 0.70 14.51
N ASP A 153 7.10 1.89 15.10
CA ASP A 153 7.98 2.15 16.22
C ASP A 153 7.43 1.40 17.45
N GLU A 154 8.23 0.47 17.99
CA GLU A 154 7.81 -0.38 19.11
C GLU A 154 7.91 0.33 20.47
N GLU A 155 8.57 1.48 20.51
CA GLU A 155 8.71 2.28 21.72
C GLU A 155 7.39 2.99 22.06
N VAL A 156 6.55 2.30 22.84
CA VAL A 156 5.37 2.90 23.45
C VAL A 156 5.78 3.49 24.80
N PRO A 157 5.74 4.82 24.98
CA PRO A 157 6.03 5.41 26.27
C PRO A 157 4.99 4.93 27.30
N LEU A 158 5.45 4.66 28.53
CA LEU A 158 4.58 4.19 29.62
C LEU A 158 3.43 5.18 29.89
N ILE A 159 3.70 6.47 29.76
CA ILE A 159 2.73 7.56 29.92
C ILE A 159 2.70 8.35 28.62
N ASP A 160 1.52 8.42 28.01
CA ASP A 160 1.30 9.13 26.76
C ASP A 160 0.01 9.95 26.85
N PHE A 161 0.11 11.27 26.85
CA PHE A 161 -1.05 12.15 26.92
C PHE A 161 -1.66 12.46 25.56
N ALA A 162 -0.93 12.21 24.47
CA ALA A 162 -1.33 12.49 23.09
C ALA A 162 -0.97 11.30 22.20
N PRO A 163 -1.63 10.15 22.41
CA PRO A 163 -1.27 8.92 21.75
C PRO A 163 -1.34 9.06 20.24
N SER A 164 -0.25 8.67 19.60
CA SER A 164 -0.13 8.63 18.16
C SER A 164 0.43 7.29 17.70
N VAL A 165 0.14 6.93 16.47
CA VAL A 165 0.76 5.81 15.77
C VAL A 165 1.86 6.39 14.90
N THR A 166 3.11 6.06 15.20
CA THR A 166 4.28 6.40 14.40
C THR A 166 4.87 5.16 13.78
N GLY A 167 5.49 5.33 12.62
CA GLY A 167 6.15 4.24 11.93
C GLY A 167 6.67 4.66 10.57
N ARG A 168 6.99 3.66 9.74
CA ARG A 168 7.53 3.84 8.39
C ARG A 168 6.85 2.89 7.41
N THR A 169 6.66 3.36 6.19
CA THR A 169 6.17 2.56 5.06
C THR A 169 6.77 3.08 3.74
N LEU A 170 6.39 2.48 2.61
CA LEU A 170 6.86 2.87 1.28
C LEU A 170 6.42 4.32 0.95
N PRO A 171 7.33 5.22 0.56
CA PRO A 171 6.98 6.58 0.15
C PRO A 171 5.92 6.61 -0.95
N GLY A 172 4.99 7.57 -0.86
CA GLY A 172 3.85 7.69 -1.78
C GLY A 172 2.66 6.78 -1.47
N SER A 173 2.80 5.85 -0.51
CA SER A 173 1.66 5.08 -0.01
C SER A 173 0.65 5.96 0.71
N THR A 174 -0.60 5.50 0.75
CA THR A 174 -1.66 6.08 1.58
C THR A 174 -1.82 5.27 2.84
N ILE A 175 -2.03 5.94 3.98
CA ILE A 175 -2.27 5.29 5.27
C ILE A 175 -3.62 5.72 5.84
N SER A 176 -4.29 4.79 6.50
CA SER A 176 -5.47 5.08 7.33
C SER A 176 -5.36 4.40 8.68
N VAL A 177 -5.70 5.13 9.74
CA VAL A 177 -5.70 4.66 11.12
C VAL A 177 -7.11 4.79 11.68
N ASN A 178 -7.75 3.66 12.01
CA ASN A 178 -9.17 3.59 12.34
C ASN A 178 -10.08 4.25 11.28
N GLY A 179 -9.67 4.18 10.01
CA GLY A 179 -10.38 4.81 8.89
C GLY A 179 -10.11 6.31 8.71
N GLN A 180 -9.36 6.95 9.62
CA GLN A 180 -8.91 8.33 9.42
C GLN A 180 -7.67 8.35 8.51
N PRO A 181 -7.65 9.15 7.43
CA PRO A 181 -6.49 9.25 6.57
C PRO A 181 -5.32 9.88 7.32
N GLY A 182 -4.11 9.39 7.07
CA GLY A 182 -2.85 9.98 7.50
C GLY A 182 -1.95 10.30 6.31
N GLU A 183 -0.95 11.13 6.55
CA GLU A 183 0.06 11.48 5.55
C GLU A 183 1.32 10.65 5.75
N VAL A 184 1.90 10.19 4.64
CA VAL A 184 3.20 9.53 4.61
C VAL A 184 4.20 10.52 4.01
N GLY A 185 5.27 10.80 4.76
CA GLY A 185 6.36 11.66 4.31
C GLY A 185 7.13 11.08 3.13
N ALA A 186 7.90 11.92 2.44
CA ALA A 186 8.75 11.49 1.33
C ALA A 186 9.84 10.49 1.75
N ASP A 187 10.19 10.45 3.04
CA ASP A 187 11.12 9.50 3.65
C ASP A 187 10.43 8.21 4.16
N GLY A 188 9.13 8.09 3.92
CA GLY A 188 8.28 6.98 4.33
C GLY A 188 7.78 7.07 5.77
N SER A 189 8.16 8.10 6.55
CA SER A 189 7.70 8.26 7.93
C SER A 189 6.23 8.69 8.00
N PHE A 190 5.52 8.30 9.05
CA PHE A 190 4.18 8.80 9.32
C PHE A 190 3.94 8.97 10.83
N SER A 191 3.02 9.87 11.19
CA SER A 191 2.53 10.05 12.55
C SER A 191 1.05 10.42 12.51
N VAL A 192 0.19 9.58 13.08
CA VAL A 192 -1.25 9.79 13.07
C VAL A 192 -1.77 9.80 14.51
N PRO A 193 -2.40 10.90 15.00
CA PRO A 193 -2.98 10.93 16.33
C PRO A 193 -4.14 9.94 16.42
N VAL A 194 -4.27 9.24 17.55
CA VAL A 194 -5.35 8.28 17.78
C VAL A 194 -6.11 8.60 19.04
N GLN A 195 -7.44 8.46 18.98
CA GLN A 195 -8.29 8.57 20.15
C GLN A 195 -8.40 7.19 20.81
N VAL A 196 -7.90 7.07 22.03
CA VAL A 196 -7.94 5.84 22.82
C VAL A 196 -8.46 6.14 24.22
N GLY A 197 -9.20 5.19 24.79
CA GLY A 197 -9.79 5.33 26.12
C GLY A 197 -8.95 4.68 27.21
N PHE A 198 -9.51 4.66 28.42
CA PHE A 198 -8.97 3.93 29.58
C PHE A 198 -8.98 2.40 29.44
N VAL A 199 -9.77 1.91 28.50
CA VAL A 199 -9.89 0.47 28.18
C VAL A 199 -9.00 0.19 26.96
N PRO A 200 -8.29 -0.96 26.93
CA PRO A 200 -7.56 -1.40 25.74
C PRO A 200 -8.42 -1.31 24.49
N THR A 201 -7.93 -0.55 23.51
CA THR A 201 -8.61 -0.32 22.23
C THR A 201 -7.73 -0.86 21.11
N GLU A 202 -8.33 -1.64 20.21
CA GLU A 202 -7.67 -2.06 18.98
C GLU A 202 -7.64 -0.89 18.00
N VAL A 203 -6.45 -0.58 17.51
CA VAL A 203 -6.21 0.42 16.49
C VAL A 203 -5.85 -0.31 15.21
N ARG A 204 -6.69 -0.13 14.20
CA ARG A 204 -6.54 -0.73 12.87
C ARG A 204 -5.77 0.21 11.96
N ILE A 205 -4.65 -0.25 11.44
CA ILE A 205 -3.79 0.50 10.54
C ILE A 205 -3.81 -0.19 9.20
N VAL A 206 -4.21 0.52 8.15
CA VAL A 206 -4.24 0.02 6.78
C VAL A 206 -3.37 0.91 5.93
N VAL A 207 -2.40 0.32 5.27
CA VAL A 207 -1.54 1.00 4.28
C VAL A 207 -1.88 0.45 2.90
N THR A 208 -2.06 1.35 1.94
CA THR A 208 -2.27 1.01 0.53
C THR A 208 -1.18 1.67 -0.31
N ASP A 209 -0.48 0.89 -1.12
CA ASP A 209 0.56 1.41 -2.01
C ASP A 209 -0.01 2.10 -3.26
N LEU A 210 0.87 2.54 -4.17
CA LEU A 210 0.51 3.25 -5.41
C LEU A 210 -0.28 2.40 -6.41
N VAL A 211 -0.19 1.06 -6.32
CA VAL A 211 -0.85 0.11 -7.22
C VAL A 211 -2.01 -0.63 -6.56
N GLY A 212 -2.35 -0.27 -5.32
CA GLY A 212 -3.51 -0.77 -4.60
C GLY A 212 -3.27 -1.99 -3.71
N ASN A 213 -2.04 -2.48 -3.56
CA ASN A 213 -1.75 -3.55 -2.59
C ASN A 213 -1.94 -3.03 -1.17
N ARG A 214 -2.36 -3.91 -0.25
CA ARG A 214 -2.75 -3.53 1.11
C ARG A 214 -2.05 -4.35 2.17
N THR A 215 -1.58 -3.66 3.20
CA THR A 215 -1.10 -4.26 4.46
C THR A 215 -1.97 -3.76 5.60
N GLU A 216 -2.40 -4.67 6.46
CA GLU A 216 -3.20 -4.37 7.64
C GLU A 216 -2.49 -4.83 8.91
N ARG A 217 -2.47 -3.97 9.93
CA ARG A 217 -1.93 -4.29 11.25
C ARG A 217 -2.87 -3.79 12.35
N LEU A 218 -3.12 -4.67 13.32
CA LEU A 218 -3.84 -4.34 14.54
C LEU A 218 -2.83 -4.13 15.67
N ILE A 219 -2.95 -3.01 16.37
CA ILE A 219 -2.19 -2.77 17.61
C ILE A 219 -3.14 -2.43 18.74
N THR A 220 -2.79 -2.76 19.97
CA THR A 220 -3.62 -2.45 21.14
C THR A 220 -3.01 -1.31 21.93
N ARG A 221 -3.72 -0.19 22.03
CA ARG A 221 -3.30 1.00 22.79
C ARG A 221 -4.22 1.22 24.00
N VAL A 222 -3.66 1.77 25.07
CA VAL A 222 -4.34 2.10 26.35
C VAL A 222 -3.91 3.50 26.75
N TRP A 223 -4.83 4.33 27.25
CA TRP A 223 -4.53 5.68 27.74
C TRP A 223 -5.00 5.88 29.18
N PRO A 224 -4.32 6.69 30.01
CA PRO A 224 -3.04 7.38 29.77
C PRO A 224 -1.81 6.54 30.12
N LEU A 225 -2.02 5.35 30.68
CA LEU A 225 -0.99 4.49 31.25
C LEU A 225 -1.15 3.07 30.72
N ASP A 226 -0.13 2.55 30.04
CA ASP A 226 -0.13 1.13 29.67
C ASP A 226 0.22 0.27 30.88
N TYR A 227 -0.81 -0.03 31.67
CA TYR A 227 -0.68 -0.82 32.88
C TYR A 227 -0.18 -2.26 32.62
N ARG A 228 -0.19 -2.74 31.37
CA ARG A 228 0.35 -4.07 31.02
C ARG A 228 1.88 -4.10 31.06
N GLN A 229 2.51 -2.93 30.88
CA GLN A 229 3.96 -2.77 30.92
C GLN A 229 4.48 -2.48 32.34
N LEU A 230 3.58 -2.21 33.29
CA LEU A 230 3.98 -1.99 34.67
C LEU A 230 4.60 -3.27 35.26
N PRO A 231 5.67 -3.15 36.05
CA PRO A 231 6.25 -4.28 36.74
C PRO A 231 5.36 -4.65 37.94
N TRP A 232 4.26 -5.37 37.68
CA TRP A 232 3.24 -5.70 38.68
C TRP A 232 3.80 -6.47 39.87
N VAL A 233 4.79 -7.33 39.64
CA VAL A 233 5.40 -8.15 40.71
C VAL A 233 6.05 -7.28 41.80
N PRO A 234 7.01 -6.37 41.51
CA PRO A 234 7.57 -5.52 42.55
C PRO A 234 6.54 -4.54 43.14
N ILE A 235 5.57 -4.06 42.36
CA ILE A 235 4.47 -3.22 42.88
C ILE A 235 3.65 -4.00 43.91
N ALA A 236 3.24 -5.23 43.58
CA ALA A 236 2.48 -6.10 44.47
C ALA A 236 3.27 -6.41 45.75
N VAL A 237 4.55 -6.76 45.63
CA VAL A 237 5.42 -7.00 46.79
C VAL A 237 5.50 -5.76 47.69
N LEU A 238 5.72 -4.58 47.12
CA LEU A 238 5.81 -3.33 47.87
C LEU A 238 4.48 -3.01 48.57
N LEU A 239 3.35 -3.18 47.89
CA LEU A 239 2.02 -3.00 48.48
C LEU A 239 1.76 -4.00 49.62
N THR A 240 2.17 -5.26 49.46
CA THR A 240 2.07 -6.28 50.52
C THR A 240 2.91 -5.91 51.74
N VAL A 241 4.16 -5.47 51.54
CA VAL A 241 5.04 -5.02 52.63
C VAL A 241 4.46 -3.79 53.34
N ALA A 242 3.98 -2.80 52.58
CA ALA A 242 3.35 -1.61 53.13
C ALA A 242 2.09 -1.94 53.95
N ALA A 243 1.25 -2.87 53.47
CA ALA A 243 0.09 -3.35 54.19
C ALA A 243 0.48 -4.06 55.49
N ALA A 244 1.49 -4.93 55.46
CA ALA A 244 2.01 -5.61 56.65
C ALA A 244 2.54 -4.62 57.69
N ALA A 245 3.29 -3.59 57.27
CA ALA A 245 3.80 -2.54 58.14
C ALA A 245 2.67 -1.70 58.75
N LEU A 246 1.66 -1.31 57.97
CA LEU A 246 0.49 -0.58 58.45
C LEU A 246 -0.31 -1.39 59.48
N LEU A 247 -0.45 -2.70 59.26
CA LEU A 247 -1.10 -3.60 60.22
C LEU A 247 -0.28 -3.75 61.50
N PHE A 248 1.05 -3.81 61.40
CA PHE A 248 1.94 -3.85 62.56
C PHE A 248 1.88 -2.55 63.38
N LEU A 249 1.85 -1.38 62.73
CA LEU A 249 1.72 -0.08 63.40
C LEU A 249 0.32 0.15 63.99
N ARG A 250 -0.71 -0.51 63.45
CA ARG A 250 -2.07 -0.50 64.02
C ARG A 250 -2.27 -1.49 65.16
N GLN A 251 -1.20 -2.05 65.74
CA GLN A 251 -1.34 -2.89 66.93
C GLN A 251 -2.22 -2.16 67.95
N PRO A 252 -3.39 -2.74 68.31
CA PRO A 252 -4.31 -2.09 69.22
C PRO A 252 -3.54 -1.78 70.49
N GLU A 253 -3.62 -0.53 70.96
CA GLU A 253 -3.19 -0.20 72.32
C GLU A 253 -3.73 -1.31 73.20
N SER A 254 -2.81 -2.08 73.78
CA SER A 254 -3.17 -3.15 74.68
C SER A 254 -4.00 -2.47 75.74
N ARG A 255 -5.33 -2.63 75.69
CA ARG A 255 -6.26 -1.99 76.61
C ARG A 255 -5.65 -2.24 77.98
N PRO A 256 -5.18 -1.20 78.70
CA PRO A 256 -4.54 -1.40 79.99
C PRO A 256 -5.50 -2.26 80.80
N GLY A 257 -5.04 -3.46 81.15
CA GLY A 257 -5.92 -4.55 81.56
C GLY A 257 -6.96 -4.00 82.52
N ARG A 258 -8.23 -4.16 82.16
CA ARG A 258 -9.33 -3.89 83.10
C ARG A 258 -8.98 -4.72 84.32
N ARG A 259 -8.50 -4.06 85.38
CA ARG A 259 -8.18 -4.68 86.65
C ARG A 259 -9.47 -5.37 87.05
N LEU A 260 -9.49 -6.70 86.96
CA LEU A 260 -10.51 -7.51 87.59
C LEU A 260 -10.35 -7.21 89.08
N THR A 261 -11.23 -6.37 89.60
CA THR A 261 -11.45 -6.29 91.05
C THR A 261 -11.90 -7.68 91.50
N PRO A 262 -11.25 -8.30 92.50
CA PRO A 262 -11.54 -9.67 92.95
C PRO A 262 -12.92 -9.94 93.56
N ASP A 263 -13.92 -9.06 93.37
CA ASP A 263 -15.18 -9.10 94.13
C ASP A 263 -16.39 -9.66 93.36
N ASP A 264 -16.22 -10.19 92.15
CA ASP A 264 -17.33 -10.80 91.38
C ASP A 264 -17.29 -12.34 91.42
N GLU A 265 -16.92 -12.87 92.59
CA GLU A 265 -16.97 -14.30 92.95
C GLU A 265 -18.25 -14.59 93.76
N SER A 266 -19.42 -14.38 93.16
CA SER A 266 -20.71 -14.91 93.65
C SER A 266 -21.76 -14.65 92.55
N THR A 267 -22.44 -15.60 91.93
CA THR A 267 -23.19 -16.70 92.52
C THR A 267 -23.53 -17.65 91.38
N PHE A 268 -23.04 -18.90 91.42
CA PHE A 268 -23.66 -19.98 90.67
C PHE A 268 -24.98 -20.31 91.36
N GLU A 269 -26.08 -19.71 90.91
CA GLU A 269 -27.41 -20.23 91.24
C GLU A 269 -27.59 -21.56 90.50
N GLU A 270 -27.28 -22.63 91.23
CA GLU A 270 -27.87 -23.94 91.07
C GLU A 270 -29.41 -23.80 91.15
N ILE A 271 -30.10 -23.88 90.01
CA ILE A 271 -31.54 -24.17 89.97
C ILE A 271 -31.72 -25.47 89.22
N GLY A 272 -31.76 -26.56 90.00
CA GLY A 272 -32.51 -27.74 89.64
C GLY A 272 -34.01 -27.47 89.77
N GLY A 273 -34.80 -27.99 88.83
CA GLY A 273 -36.26 -27.93 88.80
C GLY A 273 -36.79 -28.29 87.43
#